data_AF-A0A956QT86-F1
#
_entry.id   AF-A0A956QT86-F1
#
_cell.length_a   1.000
_cell.length_b   1.000
_cell.length_c   1.000
_cell.angle_alpha   90.00
_cell.angle_beta   90.00
_cell.angle_gamma   90.00
#
_symmetry.space_group_name_H-M   'P 1'
#
loop_
_entity.id
_entity.type
_entity.pdbx_description
1 polymer ?
#
loop_
_entity_poly.entity_id
_entity_poly.type
_entity_poly.pdbx_seq_one_letter_code
_entity_poly.pdbx_strand_id
1 'polypeptide(L)'
;MLLRTCLFLITIVWACPGAVLAQTSEMERQTRQMERRMVNEQADFQLYLQMMKVNNYLYQYCLWNHRWPEPIDQENQVINQLSELIPNNPYKPAQLQESAGESTDPDYRYVNQPLNEDYSGQAASGFSRESSYVPNNSYEAYGSKKIKLKFNPSLTIQEAEEWESDPPDEWQESPGTITGISNGMNLVVVWGAGADGRPIKVPGGRKVRLFITNILMDAEGYGNN
;
A
#
# COMPACT_ATOMS: atom_id res chain seq x y z
N MET A 1 -35.30 13.11 78.34
CA MET A 1 -34.21 13.89 77.74
C MET A 1 -33.63 13.12 76.57
N LEU A 2 -33.85 13.65 75.36
CA LEU A 2 -32.99 13.57 74.18
C LEU A 2 -32.66 12.18 73.58
N LEU A 3 -33.70 11.48 73.14
CA LEU A 3 -33.69 10.72 71.89
C LEU A 3 -33.52 11.72 70.73
N ARG A 4 -32.30 12.02 70.26
CA ARG A 4 -32.12 12.99 69.16
C ARG A 4 -30.94 12.78 68.20
N THR A 5 -30.28 11.62 68.20
CA THR A 5 -28.97 11.47 67.52
C THR A 5 -28.81 10.29 66.57
N CYS A 6 -29.88 9.70 66.03
CA CYS A 6 -29.75 8.58 65.07
C CYS A 6 -30.37 8.80 63.68
N LEU A 7 -30.66 10.04 63.29
CA LEU A 7 -31.24 10.34 61.98
C LEU A 7 -30.35 11.31 61.18
N PHE A 8 -29.04 11.02 61.12
CA PHE A 8 -28.24 11.47 60.00
C PHE A 8 -28.41 10.47 58.87
N LEU A 9 -29.49 10.71 58.11
CA LEU A 9 -29.46 10.72 56.65
C LEU A 9 -28.55 9.66 56.04
N ILE A 10 -29.11 8.46 55.91
CA ILE A 10 -28.85 7.61 54.76
C ILE A 10 -29.33 8.43 53.54
N THR A 11 -28.49 9.34 53.06
CA THR A 11 -28.69 10.00 51.76
C THR A 11 -28.50 8.92 50.71
N ILE A 12 -29.62 8.27 50.41
CA ILE A 12 -30.10 7.93 49.07
C ILE A 12 -29.01 8.11 48.02
N VAL A 13 -28.19 7.07 47.85
CA VAL A 13 -27.47 6.83 46.61
C VAL A 13 -28.52 6.36 45.60
N TRP A 14 -29.40 7.27 45.18
CA TRP A 14 -30.08 7.14 43.89
C TRP A 14 -29.06 7.58 42.83
N ALA A 15 -28.06 6.73 42.63
CA ALA A 15 -27.21 6.84 41.46
C ALA A 15 -28.14 6.64 40.25
N CYS A 16 -28.40 7.72 39.52
CA CYS A 16 -29.16 7.68 38.26
C CYS A 16 -28.54 6.60 37.35
N PRO A 17 -29.24 5.49 37.06
CA PRO A 17 -28.70 4.39 36.26
C PRO A 17 -28.25 4.85 34.85
N GLY A 18 -28.85 5.92 34.33
CA GLY A 18 -28.49 6.52 33.05
C GLY A 18 -27.09 7.17 33.01
N ALA A 19 -26.57 7.66 34.13
CA ALA A 19 -25.23 8.27 34.15
C ALA A 19 -24.12 7.22 34.03
N VAL A 20 -24.33 6.03 34.60
CA VAL A 20 -23.38 4.90 34.52
C VAL A 20 -23.34 4.33 33.08
N LEU A 21 -24.50 4.20 32.42
CA LEU A 21 -24.58 3.71 31.04
C LEU A 21 -23.99 4.69 30.00
N ALA A 22 -24.14 5.99 30.23
CA ALA A 22 -23.53 7.00 29.36
C ALA A 22 -21.99 6.94 29.45
N GLN A 23 -21.44 6.87 30.67
CA GLN A 23 -19.99 6.76 30.91
C GLN A 23 -19.38 5.49 30.29
N THR A 24 -20.06 4.34 30.37
CA THR A 24 -19.56 3.10 29.75
C THR A 24 -19.54 3.20 28.22
N SER A 25 -20.56 3.81 27.62
CA SER A 25 -20.62 3.97 26.16
C SER A 25 -19.53 4.91 25.60
N GLU A 26 -19.17 5.95 26.35
CA GLU A 26 -18.07 6.86 26.00
C GLU A 26 -16.72 6.16 26.12
N MET A 27 -16.53 5.41 27.21
CA MET A 27 -15.33 4.62 27.43
C MET A 27 -15.13 3.57 26.32
N GLU A 28 -16.19 2.85 25.94
CA GLU A 28 -16.12 1.89 24.82
C GLU A 28 -15.75 2.55 23.49
N ARG A 29 -16.27 3.75 23.20
CA ARG A 29 -15.91 4.50 21.99
C ARG A 29 -14.44 4.90 22.00
N GLN A 30 -13.93 5.37 23.14
CA GLN A 30 -12.52 5.72 23.29
C GLN A 30 -11.61 4.50 23.13
N THR A 31 -11.96 3.38 23.76
CA THR A 31 -11.22 2.12 23.64
C THR A 31 -11.15 1.67 22.18
N ARG A 32 -12.30 1.65 21.47
CA ARG A 32 -12.32 1.27 20.04
C ARG A 32 -11.51 2.23 19.16
N GLN A 33 -11.50 3.53 19.47
CA GLN A 33 -10.67 4.49 18.74
C GLN A 33 -9.18 4.25 18.98
N MET A 34 -8.80 3.96 20.22
CA MET A 34 -7.42 3.64 20.58
C MET A 34 -6.96 2.34 19.92
N GLU A 35 -7.78 1.28 19.98
CA GLU A 35 -7.52 0.00 19.31
C GLU A 35 -7.29 0.19 17.81
N ARG A 36 -8.17 0.95 17.13
CA ARG A 36 -8.01 1.25 15.69
C ARG A 36 -6.71 2.00 15.39
N ARG A 37 -6.33 2.96 16.24
CA ARG A 37 -5.07 3.68 16.07
C ARG A 37 -3.88 2.74 16.22
N MET A 38 -3.87 1.88 17.23
CA MET A 38 -2.79 0.92 17.44
C MET A 38 -2.67 -0.09 16.28
N VAL A 39 -3.80 -0.58 15.77
CA VAL A 39 -3.82 -1.48 14.61
C VAL A 39 -3.27 -0.78 13.36
N ASN A 40 -3.68 0.46 13.13
CA ASN A 40 -3.17 1.25 11.99
C ASN A 40 -1.67 1.53 12.14
N GLU A 41 -1.19 1.93 13.32
CA GLU A 41 0.24 2.17 13.57
C GLU A 41 1.08 0.90 13.34
N GLN A 42 0.54 -0.26 13.74
CA GLN A 42 1.19 -1.54 13.46
C GLN A 42 1.22 -1.85 11.96
N ALA A 43 0.13 -1.58 11.23
CA ALA A 43 0.06 -1.77 9.78
C ALA A 43 1.02 -0.81 9.04
N ASP A 44 1.05 0.47 9.42
CA ASP A 44 1.98 1.49 8.90
C ASP A 44 3.44 1.03 9.10
N PHE A 45 3.76 0.47 10.27
CA PHE A 45 5.09 -0.06 10.55
C PHE A 45 5.44 -1.25 9.64
N GLN A 46 4.51 -2.18 9.42
CA GLN A 46 4.73 -3.29 8.48
C GLN A 46 4.90 -2.79 7.04
N LEU A 47 4.09 -1.81 6.61
CA LEU A 47 4.21 -1.20 5.28
C LEU A 47 5.59 -0.54 5.12
N TYR A 48 6.08 0.17 6.15
CA TYR A 48 7.41 0.76 6.13
C TYR A 48 8.52 -0.29 5.93
N LEU A 49 8.43 -1.45 6.59
CA LEU A 49 9.38 -2.54 6.40
C LEU A 49 9.32 -3.10 4.97
N GLN A 50 8.12 -3.16 4.37
CA GLN A 50 7.94 -3.57 2.98
C GLN A 50 8.53 -2.54 2.00
N MET A 51 8.29 -1.24 2.24
CA MET A 51 8.90 -0.15 1.47
C MET A 51 10.43 -0.22 1.47
N MET A 52 11.03 -0.55 2.63
CA MET A 52 12.49 -0.73 2.73
C MET A 52 12.98 -1.88 1.83
N LYS A 53 12.25 -3.01 1.78
CA LYS A 53 12.59 -4.13 0.87
C LYS A 53 12.46 -3.72 -0.59
N VAL A 54 11.38 -3.02 -0.94
CA VAL A 54 11.16 -2.50 -2.30
C VAL A 54 12.27 -1.53 -2.70
N ASN A 55 12.62 -0.58 -1.83
CA ASN A 55 13.73 0.35 -2.07
C ASN A 55 15.05 -0.37 -2.27
N ASN A 56 15.38 -1.35 -1.42
CA ASN A 56 16.61 -2.13 -1.56
C ASN A 56 16.64 -2.93 -2.87
N TYR A 57 15.53 -3.55 -3.26
CA TYR A 57 15.45 -4.25 -4.53
C TYR A 57 15.63 -3.27 -5.71
N LEU A 58 14.89 -2.16 -5.73
CA LEU A 58 14.98 -1.17 -6.80
C LEU A 58 16.38 -0.58 -6.90
N TYR A 59 17.04 -0.37 -5.75
CA TYR A 59 18.43 0.04 -5.70
C TYR A 59 19.34 -0.95 -6.41
N GLN A 60 19.25 -2.25 -6.08
CA GLN A 60 20.07 -3.28 -6.71
C GLN A 60 19.75 -3.43 -8.20
N TYR A 61 18.47 -3.37 -8.57
CA TYR A 61 18.05 -3.42 -9.97
C TYR A 61 18.69 -2.29 -10.77
N CYS A 62 18.58 -1.05 -10.29
CA CYS A 62 19.14 0.12 -10.99
C CYS A 62 20.67 0.08 -11.02
N LEU A 63 21.30 -0.45 -9.96
CA LEU A 63 22.75 -0.66 -9.93
C LEU A 63 23.22 -1.67 -10.99
N TRP A 64 22.49 -2.78 -11.19
CA TRP A 64 22.89 -3.84 -12.12
C TRP A 64 22.53 -3.53 -13.57
N ASN A 65 21.40 -2.87 -13.81
CA ASN A 65 20.92 -2.58 -15.15
C ASN A 65 21.32 -1.18 -15.63
N HIS A 66 21.89 -0.35 -14.75
CA HIS A 66 22.23 1.05 -14.99
C HIS A 66 21.05 1.90 -15.48
N ARG A 67 19.81 1.46 -15.26
CA ARG A 67 18.60 2.15 -15.72
C ARG A 67 17.38 1.80 -14.86
N TRP A 68 16.38 2.66 -14.93
CA TRP A 68 15.04 2.37 -14.44
C TRP A 68 14.32 1.35 -15.34
N PRO A 69 13.49 0.43 -14.80
CA PRO A 69 12.74 -0.53 -15.62
C PRO A 69 11.92 0.18 -16.70
N GLU A 70 12.09 -0.26 -17.94
CA GLU A 70 11.30 0.27 -19.05
C GLU A 70 9.82 -0.11 -18.91
N PRO A 71 8.89 0.77 -19.32
CA PRO A 71 7.47 0.49 -19.29
C PRO A 71 7.12 -0.80 -20.06
N ILE A 72 6.01 -1.42 -19.67
CA ILE A 72 5.48 -2.64 -20.30
C ILE A 72 6.27 -3.88 -19.86
N ASP A 73 7.32 -4.30 -20.56
CA ASP A 73 7.87 -5.65 -20.35
C ASP A 73 8.74 -5.74 -19.08
N GLN A 74 9.73 -4.86 -18.95
CA GLN A 74 10.65 -4.86 -17.80
C GLN A 74 9.92 -4.44 -16.51
N GLU A 75 9.04 -3.44 -16.60
CA GLU A 75 8.22 -2.98 -15.49
C GLU A 75 7.35 -4.11 -14.91
N ASN A 76 6.65 -4.88 -15.76
CA ASN A 76 5.79 -5.96 -15.29
C ASN A 76 6.61 -7.10 -14.65
N GLN A 77 7.78 -7.43 -15.20
CA GLN A 77 8.67 -8.42 -14.59
C GLN A 77 9.15 -7.97 -13.21
N VAL A 78 9.55 -6.70 -13.08
CA VAL A 78 9.99 -6.13 -11.80
C VAL A 78 8.84 -6.07 -10.80
N ILE A 79 7.65 -5.66 -11.22
CA ILE A 79 6.44 -5.64 -10.37
C ILE A 79 6.11 -7.04 -9.86
N ASN A 80 6.23 -8.08 -10.69
CA ASN A 80 6.00 -9.46 -10.27
C ASN A 80 7.01 -9.90 -9.19
N GLN A 81 8.32 -9.68 -9.43
CA GLN A 81 9.37 -10.01 -8.47
C GLN A 81 9.21 -9.24 -7.15
N LEU A 82 8.86 -7.96 -7.22
CA LEU A 82 8.58 -7.16 -6.04
C LEU A 82 7.32 -7.64 -5.31
N SER A 83 6.27 -8.04 -6.03
CA SER A 83 5.04 -8.57 -5.43
C SER A 83 5.28 -9.87 -4.65
N GLU A 84 6.22 -10.71 -5.11
CA GLU A 84 6.68 -11.89 -4.37
C GLU A 84 7.44 -11.52 -3.07
N LEU A 85 8.19 -10.41 -3.07
CA LEU A 85 8.92 -9.93 -1.88
C LEU A 85 8.01 -9.35 -0.79
N ILE A 86 6.84 -8.84 -1.18
CA ILE A 86 5.87 -8.20 -0.27
C ILE A 86 4.46 -8.82 -0.43
N PRO A 87 4.27 -10.09 -0.03
CA PRO A 87 3.08 -10.84 -0.38
C PRO A 87 1.79 -10.27 0.25
N ASN A 88 1.89 -9.65 1.43
CA ASN A 88 0.73 -9.30 2.27
C ASN A 88 0.46 -7.81 2.26
N ASN A 89 -0.82 -7.41 2.17
CA ASN A 89 -1.24 -6.03 2.45
C ASN A 89 -1.43 -5.85 3.98
N PRO A 90 -0.68 -4.97 4.66
CA PRO A 90 -0.79 -4.76 6.10
C PRO A 90 -2.18 -4.32 6.59
N TYR A 91 -2.98 -3.69 5.74
CA TYR A 91 -4.33 -3.20 6.09
C TYR A 91 -5.44 -4.21 5.84
N LYS A 92 -5.12 -5.39 5.28
CA LYS A 92 -6.08 -6.47 5.02
C LYS A 92 -5.63 -7.78 5.68
N PRO A 93 -5.50 -7.83 7.02
CA PRO A 93 -4.96 -9.00 7.73
C PRO A 93 -5.84 -10.26 7.62
N ALA A 94 -7.13 -10.12 7.30
CA ALA A 94 -8.07 -11.24 7.18
C ALA A 94 -7.94 -12.00 5.85
N GLN A 95 -7.25 -11.42 4.86
CA GLN A 95 -6.90 -12.12 3.62
C GLN A 95 -5.58 -12.86 3.88
N LEU A 96 -5.70 -14.09 4.40
CA LEU A 96 -4.59 -14.99 4.64
C LEU A 96 -3.76 -15.20 3.34
N GLN A 97 -2.44 -15.30 3.54
CA GLN A 97 -1.38 -15.47 2.54
C GLN A 97 -1.75 -16.34 1.34
N GLU A 98 -1.31 -15.92 0.16
CA GLU A 98 -1.10 -16.82 -0.98
C GLU A 98 0.36 -17.26 -1.08
N SER A 99 0.54 -18.48 -1.59
CA SER A 99 1.81 -19.02 -2.05
C SER A 99 2.35 -18.20 -3.23
N ALA A 100 3.66 -18.28 -3.45
CA ALA A 100 4.38 -17.52 -4.48
C ALA A 100 3.62 -17.46 -5.82
N GLY A 101 3.29 -16.25 -6.27
CA GLY A 101 2.82 -15.98 -7.63
C GLY A 101 1.35 -15.60 -7.81
N GLU A 102 0.48 -15.81 -6.81
CA GLU A 102 -0.92 -15.40 -6.88
C GLU A 102 -1.23 -14.38 -5.76
N SER A 103 -2.21 -13.47 -5.96
CA SER A 103 -2.78 -12.67 -4.86
C SER A 103 -4.28 -12.97 -4.65
N THR A 104 -4.69 -13.32 -3.42
CA THR A 104 -6.10 -13.63 -3.06
C THR A 104 -6.93 -12.38 -3.04
N ASP A 105 -6.27 -11.24 -2.79
CA ASP A 105 -6.90 -9.95 -2.77
C ASP A 105 -7.46 -9.67 -4.17
N PRO A 106 -8.79 -9.59 -4.33
CA PRO A 106 -9.41 -9.31 -5.62
C PRO A 106 -8.91 -7.98 -6.21
N ASP A 107 -8.46 -7.04 -5.37
CA ASP A 107 -7.92 -5.76 -5.82
C ASP A 107 -6.53 -5.90 -6.49
N TYR A 108 -5.83 -7.01 -6.29
CA TYR A 108 -4.43 -7.20 -6.70
C TYR A 108 -4.19 -8.41 -7.62
N ARG A 109 -5.24 -8.95 -8.25
CA ARG A 109 -5.09 -10.11 -9.15
C ARG A 109 -4.32 -9.73 -10.42
N TYR A 110 -3.11 -10.27 -10.53
CA TYR A 110 -2.36 -10.28 -11.79
C TYR A 110 -2.83 -11.48 -12.60
N VAL A 111 -3.51 -11.25 -13.72
CA VAL A 111 -3.89 -12.31 -14.64
C VAL A 111 -2.67 -12.64 -15.51
N ASN A 112 -1.78 -13.49 -15.01
CA ASN A 112 -0.79 -14.17 -15.85
C ASN A 112 -1.50 -15.36 -16.50
N GLN A 113 -2.25 -15.14 -17.58
CA GLN A 113 -2.70 -16.28 -18.39
C GLN A 113 -1.47 -16.88 -19.07
N PRO A 114 -1.16 -18.18 -18.86
CA PRO A 114 -0.06 -18.80 -19.57
C PRO A 114 -0.31 -18.72 -21.08
N LEU A 115 0.72 -18.32 -21.82
CA LEU A 115 0.82 -18.52 -23.26
C LEU A 115 0.67 -20.03 -23.49
N ASN A 116 -0.53 -20.50 -23.84
CA ASN A 116 -0.69 -21.87 -24.30
C ASN A 116 -0.09 -21.94 -25.72
N GLU A 117 1.23 -22.14 -25.77
CA GLU A 117 1.90 -22.73 -26.92
C GLU A 117 1.45 -24.21 -26.99
N ASP A 118 1.02 -24.63 -28.18
CA ASP A 118 0.59 -25.97 -28.55
C ASP A 118 -0.67 -26.54 -27.89
N TYR A 119 -1.83 -26.24 -28.50
CA TYR A 119 -2.90 -27.22 -28.61
C TYR A 119 -3.33 -27.37 -30.08
N SER A 120 -2.51 -28.10 -30.84
CA SER A 120 -2.91 -28.62 -32.14
C SER A 120 -3.98 -29.70 -31.97
N GLY A 121 -5.24 -29.28 -32.14
CA GLY A 121 -6.31 -30.06 -32.75
C GLY A 121 -6.81 -31.31 -32.02
N GLN A 122 -7.96 -31.20 -31.37
CA GLN A 122 -9.07 -32.10 -31.68
C GLN A 122 -10.41 -31.48 -31.28
N ALA A 123 -11.33 -31.52 -32.23
CA ALA A 123 -12.61 -30.84 -32.24
C ALA A 123 -13.61 -31.38 -31.21
N ALA A 124 -14.39 -30.49 -30.60
CA ALA A 124 -15.73 -30.78 -30.12
C ALA A 124 -16.59 -29.51 -30.04
N SER A 125 -17.49 -29.38 -31.02
CA SER A 125 -18.80 -28.71 -30.99
C SER A 125 -18.93 -27.29 -30.41
N GLY A 126 -19.00 -26.33 -31.33
CA GLY A 126 -20.19 -25.49 -31.48
C GLY A 126 -20.35 -24.32 -30.52
N PHE A 127 -19.88 -23.14 -30.94
CA PHE A 127 -20.65 -21.89 -30.99
C PHE A 127 -19.75 -20.81 -31.63
N SER A 128 -20.13 -20.34 -32.81
CA SER A 128 -19.48 -19.19 -33.44
C SER A 128 -19.88 -17.91 -32.72
N ARG A 129 -18.92 -17.23 -32.10
CA ARG A 129 -18.93 -15.77 -32.00
C ARG A 129 -17.55 -15.27 -32.38
N GLU A 130 -17.52 -14.51 -33.48
CA GLU A 130 -16.43 -13.64 -33.86
C GLU A 130 -16.08 -12.73 -32.67
N SER A 131 -14.90 -12.96 -32.11
CA SER A 131 -14.17 -11.91 -31.42
C SER A 131 -12.78 -11.97 -32.01
N SER A 132 -12.47 -11.01 -32.87
CA SER A 132 -11.10 -10.67 -33.24
C SER A 132 -10.38 -10.34 -31.93
N TYR A 133 -9.80 -11.36 -31.31
CA TYR A 133 -9.00 -11.21 -30.10
C TYR A 133 -7.64 -10.73 -30.57
N VAL A 134 -7.53 -9.42 -30.75
CA VAL A 134 -6.23 -8.77 -30.69
C VAL A 134 -5.71 -9.08 -29.28
N PRO A 135 -4.56 -9.73 -29.11
CA PRO A 135 -3.97 -9.89 -27.79
C PRO A 135 -3.73 -8.47 -27.30
N ASN A 136 -4.53 -8.05 -26.33
CA ASN A 136 -4.31 -6.76 -25.70
C ASN A 136 -3.19 -6.98 -24.71
N ASN A 137 -1.96 -6.75 -25.15
CA ASN A 137 -0.75 -6.80 -24.33
C ASN A 137 -0.75 -5.69 -23.27
N SER A 138 -1.82 -4.88 -23.20
CA SER A 138 -2.08 -4.05 -22.06
C SER A 138 -2.38 -4.97 -20.87
N TYR A 139 -1.41 -5.12 -19.99
CA TYR A 139 -1.61 -5.51 -18.61
C TYR A 139 -2.49 -4.45 -17.90
N GLU A 140 -3.72 -4.28 -18.36
CA GLU A 140 -4.79 -3.61 -17.64
C GLU A 140 -5.27 -4.59 -16.58
N ALA A 141 -4.50 -4.68 -15.50
CA ALA A 141 -4.94 -5.34 -14.29
C ALA A 141 -6.29 -4.71 -13.89
N TYR A 142 -7.35 -5.52 -13.90
CA TYR A 142 -8.63 -5.17 -13.29
C TYR A 142 -8.40 -5.15 -11.76
N GLY A 143 -7.82 -4.07 -11.24
CA GLY A 143 -7.46 -3.92 -9.83
C GLY A 143 -6.35 -2.90 -9.61
N SER A 144 -6.34 -2.23 -8.45
CA SER A 144 -5.23 -1.34 -8.06
C SER A 144 -3.97 -2.17 -7.86
N LYS A 145 -2.87 -1.98 -8.59
CA LYS A 145 -1.61 -2.74 -8.37
C LYS A 145 -1.02 -2.51 -6.96
N LYS A 146 -0.46 -3.56 -6.32
CA LYS A 146 0.23 -3.44 -5.00
C LYS A 146 1.44 -2.52 -5.07
N ILE A 147 2.08 -2.54 -6.24
CA ILE A 147 3.29 -1.81 -6.51
C ILE A 147 3.09 -1.03 -7.78
N LYS A 148 3.42 0.25 -7.75
CA LYS A 148 3.38 1.13 -8.90
C LYS A 148 4.75 1.71 -9.13
N LEU A 149 5.20 1.67 -10.38
CA LEU A 149 6.42 2.35 -10.80
C LEU A 149 6.00 3.54 -11.64
N LYS A 150 6.53 4.72 -11.32
CA LYS A 150 6.26 5.97 -12.04
C LYS A 150 7.59 6.57 -12.51
N PHE A 151 7.57 7.16 -13.69
CA PHE A 151 8.70 7.88 -14.23
C PHE A 151 8.39 9.38 -14.24
N ASN A 152 9.25 10.18 -13.61
CA ASN A 152 9.18 11.63 -13.62
C ASN A 152 10.57 12.21 -13.96
N PRO A 153 10.86 12.53 -15.23
CA PRO A 153 12.18 13.01 -15.64
C PRO A 153 12.54 14.39 -15.05
N SER A 154 11.54 15.14 -14.56
CA SER A 154 11.77 16.45 -13.96
C SER A 154 12.09 16.37 -12.46
N LEU A 155 12.00 15.18 -11.86
CA LEU A 155 12.18 15.00 -10.42
C LEU A 155 13.62 15.34 -9.99
N THR A 156 13.72 16.27 -9.06
CA THR A 156 14.99 16.70 -8.45
C THR A 156 15.13 16.19 -7.01
N ILE A 157 16.37 16.18 -6.50
CA ILE A 157 16.63 15.80 -5.10
C ILE A 157 15.95 16.78 -4.14
N GLN A 158 16.01 18.08 -4.43
CA GLN A 158 15.39 19.11 -3.60
C GLN A 158 13.87 18.94 -3.51
N GLU A 159 13.22 18.65 -4.64
CA GLU A 159 11.78 18.35 -4.70
C GLU A 159 11.44 17.10 -3.88
N ALA A 160 12.25 16.04 -4.00
CA ALA A 160 12.06 14.82 -3.21
C ALA A 160 12.20 15.06 -1.69
N GLU A 161 13.14 15.91 -1.27
CA GLU A 161 13.33 16.30 0.14
C GLU A 161 12.17 17.17 0.65
N GLU A 162 11.63 18.06 -0.18
CA GLU A 162 10.46 18.90 0.14
C GLU A 162 9.22 18.03 0.39
N TRP A 163 9.04 16.97 -0.40
CA TRP A 163 7.92 16.04 -0.24
C TRP A 163 7.87 15.34 1.11
N GLU A 164 8.97 15.28 1.89
CA GLU A 164 8.91 14.79 3.27
C GLU A 164 7.99 15.63 4.15
N SER A 165 7.88 16.92 3.86
CA SER A 165 7.11 17.89 4.65
C SER A 165 5.80 18.26 3.97
N ASP A 166 5.80 18.34 2.63
CA ASP A 166 4.67 18.71 1.81
C ASP A 166 4.55 17.77 0.60
N PRO A 167 3.99 16.55 0.79
CA PRO A 167 3.82 15.61 -0.31
C PRO A 167 2.77 16.14 -1.31
N PRO A 168 2.89 15.82 -2.61
CA PRO A 168 1.90 16.24 -3.60
C PRO A 168 0.48 15.80 -3.24
N ASP A 169 -0.51 16.68 -3.42
CA ASP A 169 -1.90 16.42 -3.06
C ASP A 169 -2.51 15.24 -3.84
N GLU A 170 -2.00 14.99 -5.06
CA GLU A 170 -2.40 13.87 -5.91
C GLU A 170 -1.83 12.53 -5.47
N TRP A 171 -0.96 12.47 -4.44
CA TRP A 171 -0.47 11.21 -3.87
C TRP A 171 -1.55 10.52 -3.06
N GLN A 172 -2.43 9.85 -3.80
CA GLN A 172 -3.49 9.03 -3.26
C GLN A 172 -3.54 7.70 -3.99
N GLU A 173 -3.46 6.62 -3.23
CA GLU A 173 -3.49 5.26 -3.74
C GLU A 173 -4.30 4.34 -2.81
N SER A 174 -4.61 3.12 -3.25
CA SER A 174 -5.26 2.13 -2.38
C SER A 174 -4.39 1.83 -1.15
N PRO A 175 -4.97 1.68 0.06
CA PRO A 175 -4.20 1.36 1.27
C PRO A 175 -3.29 0.14 1.10
N GLY A 176 -2.02 0.30 1.46
CA GLY A 176 -0.97 -0.71 1.33
C GLY A 176 -0.23 -0.70 -0.01
N THR A 177 -0.62 0.17 -0.95
CA THR A 177 0.12 0.34 -2.22
C THR A 177 1.47 0.99 -1.98
N ILE A 178 2.53 0.46 -2.59
CA ILE A 178 3.87 1.07 -2.58
C ILE A 178 4.17 1.64 -3.97
N THR A 179 4.59 2.90 -4.02
CA THR A 179 4.94 3.57 -5.28
C THR A 179 6.42 3.91 -5.30
N GLY A 180 7.12 3.46 -6.33
CA GLY A 180 8.48 3.89 -6.67
C GLY A 180 8.44 4.92 -7.80
N ILE A 181 9.15 6.03 -7.65
CA ILE A 181 9.25 7.11 -8.61
C ILE A 181 10.72 7.31 -8.97
N SER A 182 11.04 7.44 -10.25
CA SER A 182 12.41 7.69 -10.69
C SER A 182 12.49 8.80 -11.74
N ASN A 183 13.60 9.54 -11.73
CA ASN A 183 13.96 10.45 -12.83
C ASN A 183 14.75 9.77 -13.96
N GLY A 184 15.10 8.48 -13.78
CA GLY A 184 15.89 7.69 -14.74
C GLY A 184 17.36 8.09 -14.86
N MET A 185 17.80 9.13 -14.16
CA MET A 185 19.19 9.59 -14.18
C MET A 185 19.93 9.16 -12.94
N ASN A 186 19.39 9.49 -11.76
CA ASN A 186 20.08 9.17 -10.53
C ASN A 186 19.23 9.11 -9.27
N LEU A 187 17.93 9.29 -9.36
CA LEU A 187 17.08 9.46 -8.19
C LEU A 187 15.94 8.45 -8.22
N VAL A 188 15.79 7.74 -7.10
CA VAL A 188 14.65 6.87 -6.83
C VAL A 188 14.01 7.29 -5.52
N VAL A 189 12.70 7.50 -5.54
CA VAL A 189 11.88 7.84 -4.37
C VAL A 189 10.84 6.72 -4.16
N VAL A 190 10.75 6.17 -2.96
CA VAL A 190 9.74 5.16 -2.61
C VAL A 190 8.87 5.67 -1.48
N TRP A 191 7.55 5.58 -1.67
CA TRP A 191 6.54 5.91 -0.65
C TRP A 191 5.46 4.82 -0.59
N GLY A 192 4.71 4.77 0.51
CA GLY A 192 3.64 3.79 0.71
C GLY A 192 2.35 4.44 1.22
N ALA A 193 1.22 4.01 0.68
CA ALA A 193 -0.11 4.49 1.02
C ALA A 193 -0.62 3.87 2.33
N GLY A 194 -0.91 4.73 3.30
CA GLY A 194 -1.49 4.40 4.59
C GLY A 194 -2.95 3.97 4.52
N ALA A 195 -3.57 3.80 5.69
CA ALA A 195 -5.00 3.45 5.80
C ALA A 195 -5.94 4.48 5.14
N ASP A 196 -5.51 5.75 5.02
CA ASP A 196 -6.25 6.84 4.36
C ASP A 196 -5.90 7.00 2.87
N GLY A 197 -5.06 6.13 2.34
CA GLY A 197 -4.57 6.17 0.96
C GLY A 197 -3.48 7.21 0.70
N ARG A 198 -3.08 7.99 1.71
CA ARG A 198 -2.02 9.01 1.62
C ARG A 198 -0.68 8.45 2.12
N PRO A 199 0.46 9.12 1.89
CA PRO A 199 1.74 8.60 2.36
C PRO A 199 1.78 8.41 3.88
N ILE A 200 2.30 7.25 4.33
CA ILE A 200 2.47 6.97 5.76
C ILE A 200 3.37 8.00 6.42
N LYS A 201 3.09 8.32 7.69
CA LYS A 201 3.79 9.36 8.45
C LYS A 201 4.82 8.79 9.42
N VAL A 202 5.77 9.63 9.82
CA VAL A 202 6.62 9.33 10.97
C VAL A 202 5.73 9.34 12.23
N PRO A 203 5.77 8.30 13.08
CA PRO A 203 4.98 8.22 14.31
C PRO A 203 5.21 9.46 15.19
N GLY A 204 4.11 10.09 15.59
CA GLY A 204 4.16 11.34 16.37
C GLY A 204 4.61 12.59 15.60
N GLY A 205 4.93 12.46 14.31
CA GLY A 205 5.39 13.55 13.45
C GLY A 205 4.36 13.96 12.39
N ARG A 206 4.68 15.06 11.69
CA ARG A 206 3.93 15.51 10.50
C ARG A 206 4.57 15.07 9.18
N LYS A 207 5.86 14.76 9.22
CA LYS A 207 6.61 14.31 8.05
C LYS A 207 6.10 12.97 7.54
N VAL A 208 6.09 12.81 6.23
CA VAL A 208 5.86 11.51 5.58
C VAL A 208 7.13 10.68 5.58
N ARG A 209 6.99 9.35 5.54
CA ARG A 209 8.12 8.43 5.40
C ARG A 209 8.37 8.17 3.93
N LEU A 210 9.53 8.60 3.46
CA LEU A 210 10.01 8.35 2.11
C LEU A 210 11.36 7.64 2.18
N PHE A 211 11.67 6.84 1.18
CA PHE A 211 13.05 6.45 0.89
C PHE A 211 13.51 7.24 -0.32
N ILE A 212 14.48 8.12 -0.13
CA ILE A 212 15.09 8.92 -1.19
C ILE A 212 16.49 8.35 -1.40
N THR A 213 16.72 7.76 -2.57
CA THR A 213 17.97 7.05 -2.87
C THR A 213 18.62 7.64 -4.11
N ASN A 214 19.88 8.03 -3.99
CA ASN A 214 20.71 8.45 -5.12
C ASN A 214 21.50 7.24 -5.64
N ILE A 215 21.35 6.95 -6.93
CA ILE A 215 21.91 5.78 -7.62
C ILE A 215 22.55 6.27 -8.89
N LEU A 216 23.77 5.84 -9.22
CA LEU A 216 24.36 6.18 -10.51
C LEU A 216 23.68 5.34 -11.61
N MET A 217 22.81 5.96 -12.42
CA MET A 217 22.24 5.33 -13.64
C MET A 217 22.84 6.02 -14.88
N ASP A 218 22.90 5.30 -16.00
CA ASP A 218 23.44 5.83 -17.24
C ASP A 218 22.38 6.72 -17.91
N ALA A 219 22.74 7.98 -18.16
CA ALA A 219 21.83 8.95 -18.79
C ALA A 219 21.50 8.62 -20.26
N GLU A 220 22.21 7.66 -20.88
CA GLU A 220 22.14 7.40 -22.33
C GLU A 220 20.94 6.56 -22.77
N GLY A 221 20.18 5.96 -21.84
CA GLY A 221 19.12 4.98 -22.16
C GLY A 221 17.78 5.56 -22.63
N TYR A 222 17.47 6.83 -22.37
CA TYR A 222 16.14 7.42 -22.64
C TYR A 222 16.13 8.47 -23.77
N GLY A 223 17.25 8.63 -24.51
CA GLY A 223 17.45 9.73 -25.44
C GLY A 223 17.22 9.46 -26.93
N ASN A 224 16.97 8.22 -27.37
CA ASN A 224 16.82 7.90 -28.79
C ASN A 224 15.83 6.75 -29.01
N ASN A 225 14.54 7.06 -29.16
CA ASN A 225 13.57 6.30 -29.98
C ASN A 225 12.31 7.14 -30.20
#